data_AF-A0A545UKC5-F1
#
_entry.id   AF-A0A545UKC5-F1
#
_cell.length_a   1.000
_cell.length_b   1.000
_cell.length_c   1.000
_cell.angle_alpha   90.00
_cell.angle_beta   90.00
_cell.angle_gamma   90.00
#
_symmetry.space_group_name_H-M   'P 1'
#
loop_
_entity.id
_entity.type
_entity.pdbx_description
1 polymer ?
#
loop_
_entity_poly.entity_id
_entity_poly.type
_entity_poly.pdbx_seq_one_letter_code
_entity_poly.pdbx_strand_id
1 'polypeptide(L)'
;MANIANMTTMTLMDFLQNDPRPFRHYNRGQSDNTTSNPTYQVAGVNTFLPWPQFSLGNIMNQFGGLLNNVRIASDTHPVTPPPHFAAEDCLREVIAMYANRPVRRALDRTFAHIAASPGNPLAGRTEITLGAGSSAALVRGFVPDRAVYDPHVEESINRLLGEIKPSWK
;
A
#
# COMPACT_ATOMS: atom_id res chain seq x y z
N MET A 1 7.52 33.74 -14.74
CA MET A 1 7.58 32.41 -15.39
C MET A 1 8.13 31.43 -14.37
N ALA A 2 7.30 30.51 -13.86
CA ALA A 2 7.73 29.55 -12.85
C ALA A 2 8.66 28.52 -13.50
N ASN A 3 9.86 28.35 -12.94
CA ASN A 3 10.79 27.28 -13.31
C ASN A 3 10.09 25.94 -13.06
N ILE A 4 9.75 25.23 -14.12
CA ILE A 4 9.32 23.84 -14.02
C ILE A 4 10.57 23.06 -13.58
N ALA A 5 10.68 22.79 -12.28
CA ALA A 5 11.69 21.86 -11.80
C ALA A 5 11.55 20.56 -12.61
N ASN A 6 12.63 20.14 -13.27
CA ASN A 6 12.66 18.84 -13.96
C ASN A 6 12.28 17.76 -12.95
N MET A 7 11.05 17.25 -13.03
CA MET A 7 10.62 16.13 -12.19
C MET A 7 11.38 14.89 -12.62
N THR A 8 12.26 14.42 -11.76
CA THR A 8 12.91 13.11 -11.91
C THR A 8 11.84 12.01 -11.90
N THR A 9 11.97 11.02 -12.77
CA THR A 9 11.08 9.86 -12.81
C THR A 9 11.85 8.58 -12.53
N MET A 10 11.21 7.61 -11.90
CA MET A 10 11.77 6.28 -11.60
C MET A 10 10.81 5.18 -12.06
N THR A 11 11.30 3.96 -12.25
CA THR A 11 10.42 2.81 -12.54
C THR A 11 9.66 2.40 -11.27
N LEU A 12 8.58 1.63 -11.42
CA LEU A 12 7.91 1.03 -10.27
C LEU A 12 8.83 0.06 -9.51
N MET A 13 9.70 -0.65 -10.21
CA MET A 13 10.71 -1.51 -9.58
C MET A 13 11.66 -0.68 -8.70
N ASP A 14 12.21 0.40 -9.23
CA ASP A 14 13.09 1.30 -8.47
C ASP A 14 12.36 1.84 -7.24
N PHE A 15 11.10 2.23 -7.40
CA PHE A 15 10.27 2.69 -6.29
C PHE A 15 10.14 1.63 -5.19
N LEU A 16 9.75 0.39 -5.52
CA LEU A 16 9.58 -0.69 -4.53
C LEU A 16 10.89 -1.11 -3.85
N GLN A 17 12.03 -0.93 -4.50
CA GLN A 17 13.34 -1.26 -3.94
C GLN A 17 13.89 -0.17 -3.00
N ASN A 18 13.46 1.08 -3.15
CA ASN A 18 14.05 2.22 -2.47
C ASN A 18 13.07 2.99 -1.56
N ASP A 19 11.77 2.75 -1.68
CA ASP A 19 10.70 3.47 -0.98
C ASP A 19 9.61 2.50 -0.47
N PRO A 20 8.96 2.78 0.68
CA PRO A 20 9.26 3.87 1.62
C PRO A 20 10.53 3.62 2.43
N ARG A 21 11.20 4.71 2.83
CA ARG A 21 12.27 4.63 3.83
C ARG A 21 11.71 4.01 5.12
N PRO A 22 12.53 3.24 5.87
CA PRO A 22 12.08 2.66 7.14
C PRO A 22 11.53 3.72 8.10
N PHE A 23 10.32 3.50 8.60
CA PHE A 23 9.75 4.33 9.67
C PHE A 23 10.47 4.03 10.99
N ARG A 24 10.68 5.08 11.79
CA ARG A 24 11.34 4.98 13.09
C ARG A 24 10.29 4.92 14.19
N HIS A 25 10.51 4.10 15.21
CA HIS A 25 9.65 4.03 16.37
C HIS A 25 10.44 4.20 17.67
N TYR A 26 9.75 4.55 18.75
CA TYR A 26 10.33 4.53 20.09
C TYR A 26 10.10 3.18 20.74
N ASN A 27 11.16 2.54 21.23
CA ASN A 27 11.03 1.46 22.20
C ASN A 27 10.79 2.08 23.59
N ARG A 28 9.62 1.82 24.17
CA ARG A 28 9.16 2.25 25.50
C ARG A 28 8.87 1.04 26.40
N GLY A 29 9.44 -0.13 26.10
CA GLY A 29 9.12 -1.38 26.78
C GLY A 29 7.79 -1.98 26.34
N GLN A 30 7.38 -1.73 25.08
CA GLN A 30 6.20 -2.35 24.51
C GLN A 30 6.35 -3.86 24.45
N SER A 31 5.24 -4.56 24.66
CA SER A 31 5.15 -6.01 24.53
C SER A 31 5.18 -6.42 23.08
N ASP A 32 5.82 -7.56 22.79
CA ASP A 32 5.72 -8.22 21.49
C ASP A 32 4.34 -8.86 21.25
N ASN A 33 3.44 -8.82 22.26
CA ASN A 33 2.09 -9.34 22.12
C ASN A 33 1.14 -8.30 21.52
N THR A 34 0.77 -8.50 20.26
CA THR A 34 0.00 -7.54 19.46
C THR A 34 -1.52 -7.67 19.61
N THR A 35 -2.03 -8.74 20.23
CA THR A 35 -3.47 -9.03 20.29
C THR A 35 -3.96 -9.25 21.72
N SER A 36 -4.82 -8.34 22.18
CA SER A 36 -5.54 -8.48 23.45
C SER A 36 -6.90 -9.17 23.28
N ASN A 37 -7.36 -9.36 22.03
CA ASN A 37 -8.61 -10.04 21.74
C ASN A 37 -8.37 -11.56 21.71
N PRO A 38 -8.97 -12.33 22.64
CA PRO A 38 -8.78 -13.79 22.71
C PRO A 38 -9.12 -14.52 21.40
N THR A 39 -10.07 -14.00 20.63
CA THR A 39 -10.54 -14.57 19.35
C THR A 39 -9.49 -14.55 18.26
N TYR A 40 -8.52 -13.63 18.35
CA TYR A 40 -7.48 -13.43 17.34
C TYR A 40 -6.08 -13.72 17.90
N GLN A 41 -5.97 -14.57 18.92
CA GLN A 41 -4.68 -14.99 19.45
C GLN A 41 -3.92 -15.82 18.41
N VAL A 42 -2.61 -15.57 18.28
CA VAL A 42 -1.73 -16.34 17.38
C VAL A 42 -1.75 -17.83 17.72
N ALA A 43 -1.89 -18.17 19.00
CA ALA A 43 -2.03 -19.56 19.46
C ALA A 43 -3.28 -20.27 18.90
N GLY A 44 -4.29 -19.53 18.43
CA GLY A 44 -5.47 -20.09 17.76
C GLY A 44 -5.28 -20.35 16.26
N VAL A 45 -4.14 -19.95 15.68
CA VAL A 45 -3.80 -20.24 14.28
C VAL A 45 -3.29 -21.67 14.19
N ASN A 46 -4.20 -22.59 13.91
CA ASN A 46 -3.91 -24.04 13.88
C ASN A 46 -3.51 -24.55 12.49
N THR A 47 -3.55 -23.70 11.47
CA THR A 47 -3.30 -24.13 10.09
C THR A 47 -2.59 -23.04 9.32
N PHE A 48 -1.51 -23.42 8.65
CA PHE A 48 -0.79 -22.60 7.70
C PHE A 48 -0.94 -23.24 6.34
N LEU A 49 -1.52 -22.50 5.39
CA LEU A 49 -1.61 -22.95 4.01
C LEU A 49 -0.54 -22.24 3.20
N PRO A 50 0.28 -22.97 2.41
CA PRO A 50 1.20 -22.33 1.50
C PRO A 50 0.41 -21.55 0.45
N TRP A 51 0.88 -20.35 0.11
CA TRP A 51 0.35 -19.55 -0.98
C TRP A 51 1.36 -19.49 -2.13
N PRO A 52 1.49 -20.56 -2.93
CA PRO A 52 2.59 -20.68 -3.90
C PRO A 52 2.54 -19.63 -5.00
N GLN A 53 1.37 -19.06 -5.29
CA GLN A 53 1.21 -17.95 -6.23
C GLN A 53 1.88 -16.67 -5.73
N PHE A 54 1.98 -16.48 -4.42
CA PHE A 54 2.66 -15.34 -3.81
C PHE A 54 4.15 -15.63 -3.60
N SER A 55 4.88 -15.72 -4.71
CA SER A 55 6.34 -15.82 -4.73
C SER A 55 6.94 -14.71 -5.58
N LEU A 56 8.19 -14.32 -5.28
CA LEU A 56 8.89 -13.29 -6.06
C LEU A 56 8.97 -13.67 -7.54
N GLY A 57 9.27 -14.94 -7.85
CA GLY A 57 9.32 -15.43 -9.23
C GLY A 57 8.00 -15.26 -9.97
N ASN A 58 6.87 -15.60 -9.33
CA ASN A 58 5.55 -15.43 -9.93
C ASN A 58 5.16 -13.97 -10.10
N ILE A 59 5.46 -13.13 -9.11
CA ILE A 59 5.24 -11.67 -9.18
C ILE A 59 6.05 -11.07 -10.33
N MET A 60 7.32 -11.46 -10.47
CA MET A 60 8.18 -10.96 -11.55
C MET A 60 7.73 -11.46 -12.93
N ASN A 61 7.33 -12.72 -13.05
CA ASN A 61 6.83 -13.26 -14.30
C ASN A 61 5.53 -12.57 -14.75
N GLN A 62 4.63 -12.28 -13.80
CA GLN A 62 3.33 -11.69 -14.12
C GLN A 62 3.38 -10.16 -14.27
N PHE A 63 4.13 -9.47 -13.42
CA PHE A 63 4.12 -8.01 -13.31
C PHE A 63 5.45 -7.35 -13.68
N GLY A 64 6.52 -8.11 -13.92
CA GLY A 64 7.86 -7.57 -14.21
C GLY A 64 7.88 -6.61 -15.40
N GLY A 65 7.06 -6.87 -16.43
CA GLY A 65 6.88 -5.94 -17.55
C GLY A 65 6.36 -4.57 -17.10
N LEU A 66 5.36 -4.52 -16.22
CA LEU A 66 4.86 -3.27 -15.65
C LEU A 66 5.89 -2.64 -14.71
N LEU A 67 6.51 -3.46 -13.85
CA LEU A 67 7.47 -2.98 -12.85
C LEU A 67 8.66 -2.25 -13.48
N ASN A 68 9.15 -2.75 -14.62
CA ASN A 68 10.31 -2.18 -15.30
C ASN A 68 9.97 -1.04 -16.27
N ASN A 69 8.74 -0.95 -16.78
CA ASN A 69 8.39 0.01 -17.83
C ASN A 69 7.49 1.16 -17.37
N VAL A 70 6.68 0.97 -16.33
CA VAL A 70 5.84 2.05 -15.80
C VAL A 70 6.73 3.02 -15.01
N ARG A 71 6.69 4.29 -15.41
CA ARG A 71 7.43 5.36 -14.74
C ARG A 71 6.50 6.20 -13.88
N ILE A 72 6.93 6.47 -12.65
CA ILE A 72 6.27 7.40 -11.74
C ILE A 72 7.19 8.60 -11.47
N ALA A 73 6.59 9.74 -11.16
CA ALA A 73 7.34 10.86 -10.63
C ALA A 73 8.02 10.40 -9.33
N SER A 74 9.33 10.64 -9.23
CA SER A 74 9.98 10.61 -7.93
C SER A 74 9.39 11.73 -7.12
N ASP A 75 8.73 11.41 -6.01
CA ASP A 75 8.56 12.44 -5.02
C ASP A 75 9.96 12.86 -4.57
N THR A 76 10.20 14.17 -4.53
CA THR A 76 11.18 14.68 -3.58
C THR A 76 10.69 14.23 -2.22
N HIS A 77 11.40 13.29 -1.59
CA HIS A 77 11.14 12.95 -0.19
C HIS A 77 11.02 14.27 0.58
N PRO A 78 9.97 14.44 1.40
CA PRO A 78 9.95 15.58 2.30
C PRO A 78 11.29 15.60 3.02
N VAL A 79 12.00 16.74 2.93
CA VAL A 79 13.29 16.91 3.65
C VAL A 79 13.05 16.74 5.15
N THR A 80 11.83 17.03 5.60
CA THR A 80 11.32 16.71 6.93
C THR A 80 11.26 15.20 7.13
N PRO A 81 12.09 14.63 8.03
CA PRO A 81 12.08 13.20 8.31
C PRO A 81 10.72 12.77 8.89
N PRO A 82 10.26 11.52 8.61
CA PRO A 82 9.08 10.99 9.27
C PRO A 82 9.21 11.09 10.79
N PRO A 83 8.14 11.48 11.51
CA PRO A 83 8.18 11.48 12.96
C PRO A 83 8.40 10.07 13.49
N HIS A 84 9.05 9.98 14.63
CA HIS A 84 9.09 8.72 15.37
C HIS A 84 7.69 8.46 15.95
N PHE A 85 7.19 7.23 15.84
CA PHE A 85 5.89 6.86 16.39
C PHE A 85 6.03 5.97 17.63
N ALA A 86 5.03 6.02 18.51
CA ALA A 86 4.94 5.19 19.71
C ALA A 86 3.52 4.64 19.97
N ALA A 87 2.60 4.85 19.02
CA ALA A 87 1.19 4.47 19.13
C ALA A 87 0.61 4.15 17.73
N GLU A 88 -0.51 3.41 17.70
CA GLU A 88 -1.15 2.94 16.46
C GLU A 88 -1.69 4.09 15.60
N ASP A 89 -2.28 5.11 16.21
CA ASP A 89 -2.81 6.30 15.54
C ASP A 89 -1.71 7.07 14.80
N CYS A 90 -0.58 7.29 15.44
CA CYS A 90 0.59 7.93 14.83
C CYS A 90 1.12 7.11 13.64
N LEU A 91 1.12 5.77 13.74
CA LEU A 91 1.50 4.91 12.61
C LEU A 91 0.54 5.09 11.42
N ARG A 92 -0.77 5.18 11.65
CA ARG A 92 -1.75 5.45 10.59
C ARG A 92 -1.50 6.79 9.92
N GLU A 93 -1.16 7.82 10.68
CA GLU A 93 -0.83 9.15 10.13
C GLU A 93 0.43 9.11 9.27
N VAL A 94 1.50 8.46 9.75
CA VAL A 94 2.75 8.29 9.01
C VAL A 94 2.51 7.57 7.69
N ILE A 95 1.72 6.48 7.69
CA ILE A 95 1.37 5.77 6.45
C ILE A 95 0.54 6.67 5.51
N ALA A 96 -0.44 7.42 6.04
CA ALA A 96 -1.20 8.37 5.22
C ALA A 96 -0.31 9.41 4.53
N MET A 97 0.67 9.93 5.28
CA MET A 97 1.52 11.02 4.82
C MET A 97 2.57 10.54 3.80
N TYR A 98 3.19 9.39 4.06
CA TYR A 98 4.36 8.95 3.30
C TYR A 98 4.08 7.85 2.28
N ALA A 99 3.06 7.01 2.49
CA ALA A 99 2.81 5.85 1.61
C ALA A 99 1.58 6.00 0.71
N ASN A 100 0.50 6.66 1.18
CA ASN A 100 -0.74 6.71 0.38
C ASN A 100 -0.54 7.40 -0.97
N ARG A 101 0.11 8.56 -0.99
CA ARG A 101 0.34 9.33 -2.21
C ARG A 101 1.15 8.54 -3.27
N PRO A 102 2.34 7.99 -2.95
CA PRO A 102 3.10 7.26 -3.95
C PRO A 102 2.40 6.00 -4.42
N VAL A 103 1.68 5.27 -3.54
CA VAL A 103 0.89 4.09 -3.93
C VAL A 103 -0.23 4.46 -4.89
N ARG A 104 -1.02 5.52 -4.60
CA ARG A 104 -2.08 5.99 -5.50
C ARG A 104 -1.54 6.38 -6.87
N ARG A 105 -0.41 7.09 -6.91
CA ARG A 105 0.27 7.45 -8.16
C ARG A 105 0.77 6.23 -8.93
N ALA A 106 1.33 5.24 -8.23
CA ALA A 106 1.78 4.00 -8.86
C ALA A 106 0.61 3.25 -9.49
N LEU A 107 -0.52 3.14 -8.79
CA LEU A 107 -1.74 2.52 -9.31
C LEU A 107 -2.26 3.25 -10.56
N ASP A 108 -2.50 4.56 -10.46
CA ASP A 108 -2.93 5.42 -11.57
C ASP A 108 -2.05 5.25 -12.82
N ARG A 109 -0.72 5.36 -12.66
CA ARG A 109 0.23 5.22 -13.78
C ARG A 109 0.27 3.82 -14.35
N THR A 110 0.06 2.80 -13.52
CA THR A 110 0.00 1.41 -13.99
C THR A 110 -1.23 1.18 -14.85
N PHE A 111 -2.42 1.60 -14.39
CA PHE A 111 -3.65 1.42 -15.16
C PHE A 111 -3.66 2.25 -16.44
N ALA A 112 -3.14 3.48 -16.42
CA ALA A 112 -2.93 4.27 -17.63
C ALA A 112 -2.01 3.56 -18.64
N HIS A 113 -0.91 2.94 -18.17
CA HIS A 113 -0.01 2.19 -19.04
C HIS A 113 -0.64 0.92 -19.63
N ILE A 114 -1.41 0.18 -18.82
CA ILE A 114 -2.16 -1.00 -19.28
C ILE A 114 -3.17 -0.59 -20.36
N ALA A 115 -3.94 0.48 -20.12
CA ALA A 115 -4.93 0.98 -21.07
C ALA A 115 -4.29 1.45 -22.39
N ALA A 116 -3.08 2.02 -22.33
CA ALA A 116 -2.33 2.48 -23.49
C ALA A 116 -1.58 1.36 -24.25
N SER A 117 -1.63 0.11 -23.77
CA SER A 117 -0.87 -1.01 -24.33
C SER A 117 -1.80 -2.10 -24.89
N PRO A 118 -2.23 -1.99 -26.16
CA PRO A 118 -3.04 -3.01 -26.82
C PRO A 118 -2.37 -4.39 -26.73
N GLY A 119 -3.09 -5.39 -26.20
CA GLY A 119 -2.57 -6.75 -26.02
C GLY A 119 -1.88 -7.02 -24.68
N ASN A 120 -1.84 -6.06 -23.75
CA ASN A 120 -1.37 -6.34 -22.39
C ASN A 120 -2.25 -7.43 -21.74
N PRO A 121 -1.68 -8.51 -21.16
CA PRO A 121 -2.45 -9.61 -20.58
C PRO A 121 -3.28 -9.21 -19.35
N LEU A 122 -3.05 -8.01 -18.81
CA LEU A 122 -3.80 -7.43 -17.71
C LEU A 122 -4.84 -6.40 -18.18
N ALA A 123 -5.06 -6.26 -19.49
CA ALA A 123 -6.17 -5.48 -20.03
C ALA A 123 -7.51 -6.01 -19.50
N GLY A 124 -8.46 -5.10 -19.23
CA GLY A 124 -9.78 -5.43 -18.68
C GLY A 124 -9.81 -5.64 -17.16
N ARG A 125 -8.69 -5.48 -16.45
CA ARG A 125 -8.68 -5.43 -14.98
C ARG A 125 -9.34 -4.13 -14.48
N THR A 126 -10.08 -4.22 -13.39
CA THR A 126 -10.67 -3.05 -12.71
C THR A 126 -9.56 -2.16 -12.15
N GLU A 127 -9.61 -0.87 -12.47
CA GLU A 127 -8.78 0.14 -11.85
C GLU A 127 -9.10 0.24 -10.36
N ILE A 128 -8.06 0.36 -9.53
CA ILE A 128 -8.21 0.48 -8.08
C ILE A 128 -7.34 1.62 -7.55
N THR A 129 -7.76 2.21 -6.45
CA THR A 129 -7.00 3.20 -5.70
C THR A 129 -6.90 2.82 -4.23
N LEU A 130 -6.05 3.53 -3.49
CA LEU A 130 -5.90 3.40 -2.04
C LEU A 130 -6.50 4.65 -1.36
N GLY A 131 -7.29 4.46 -0.31
CA GLY A 131 -7.85 5.56 0.47
C GLY A 131 -8.21 5.18 1.91
N ALA A 132 -9.02 6.03 2.54
CA ALA A 132 -9.55 5.75 3.88
C ALA A 132 -10.47 4.52 3.84
N GLY A 133 -10.59 3.77 4.93
CA GLY A 133 -11.46 2.59 4.95
C GLY A 133 -12.92 2.89 4.66
N SER A 134 -13.38 4.07 5.06
CA SER A 134 -14.74 4.58 4.78
C SER A 134 -14.97 4.98 3.32
N SER A 135 -13.96 4.88 2.45
CA SER A 135 -14.10 5.10 1.00
C SER A 135 -14.67 3.87 0.27
N ALA A 136 -14.95 2.78 0.97
CA ALA A 136 -15.49 1.55 0.41
C ALA A 136 -16.61 0.99 1.31
N ALA A 137 -17.39 0.05 0.76
CA ALA A 137 -18.46 -0.61 1.47
C ALA A 137 -17.96 -1.29 2.76
N LEU A 138 -18.66 -1.02 3.86
CA LEU A 138 -18.31 -1.53 5.18
C LEU A 138 -18.89 -2.92 5.40
N VAL A 139 -18.05 -3.88 5.77
CA VAL A 139 -18.50 -5.22 6.14
C VAL A 139 -18.85 -5.22 7.62
N ARG A 140 -20.13 -5.49 7.95
CA ARG A 140 -20.63 -5.59 9.34
C ARG A 140 -20.40 -4.32 10.18
N GLY A 141 -20.44 -3.14 9.56
CA GLY A 141 -20.27 -1.85 10.23
C GLY A 141 -18.85 -1.58 10.74
N PHE A 142 -17.87 -2.43 10.40
CA PHE A 142 -16.47 -2.23 10.74
C PHE A 142 -15.80 -1.31 9.71
N VAL A 143 -15.14 -0.24 10.19
CA VAL A 143 -14.35 0.68 9.36
C VAL A 143 -12.87 0.28 9.43
N PRO A 144 -12.29 -0.25 8.35
CA PRO A 144 -10.86 -0.54 8.32
C PRO A 144 -10.02 0.74 8.29
N ASP A 145 -8.72 0.64 8.58
CA ASP A 145 -7.86 1.83 8.56
C ASP A 145 -7.64 2.36 7.13
N ARG A 146 -7.68 1.49 6.13
CA ARG A 146 -7.55 1.80 4.71
C ARG A 146 -8.48 0.94 3.86
N ALA A 147 -8.77 1.42 2.66
CA ALA A 147 -9.46 0.64 1.65
C ALA A 147 -8.69 0.65 0.33
N VAL A 148 -8.75 -0.48 -0.37
CA VAL A 148 -8.42 -0.57 -1.79
C VAL A 148 -9.72 -0.80 -2.54
N TYR A 149 -10.06 0.12 -3.44
CA TYR A 149 -11.41 0.18 -4.02
C TYR A 149 -11.37 0.72 -5.44
N ASP A 150 -12.44 0.45 -6.21
CA ASP A 150 -12.67 1.04 -7.52
C ASP A 150 -13.12 2.49 -7.34
N PRO A 151 -12.32 3.48 -7.78
CA PRO A 151 -12.65 4.89 -7.59
C PRO A 151 -13.76 5.40 -8.51
N HIS A 152 -14.24 4.59 -9.46
CA HIS A 152 -15.19 5.00 -10.51
C HIS A 152 -16.63 4.58 -10.24
N VAL A 153 -16.89 3.92 -9.11
CA VAL A 153 -18.24 3.52 -8.67
C VAL A 153 -18.58 4.14 -7.32
N GLU A 154 -19.87 4.40 -7.10
CA GLU A 154 -20.35 5.03 -5.86
C GLU A 154 -20.15 4.13 -4.64
N GLU A 155 -20.39 2.83 -4.78
CA GLU A 155 -20.20 1.82 -3.73
C GLU A 155 -19.28 0.71 -4.20
N SER A 156 -17.98 0.82 -3.91
CA SER A 156 -17.01 -0.23 -4.19
C SER A 156 -16.83 -1.15 -2.99
N ILE A 157 -16.67 -2.45 -3.24
CA ILE A 157 -16.23 -3.41 -2.23
C ILE A 157 -14.77 -3.11 -1.84
N ASN A 158 -14.46 -3.16 -0.55
CA ASN A 158 -13.09 -3.05 -0.09
C ASN A 158 -12.30 -4.34 -0.40
N ARG A 159 -11.17 -4.18 -1.09
CA ARG A 159 -10.24 -5.25 -1.47
C ARG A 159 -9.02 -5.36 -0.56
N LEU A 160 -8.92 -4.50 0.45
CA LEU A 160 -7.91 -4.52 1.50
C LEU A 160 -8.60 -4.69 2.86
N LEU A 161 -8.56 -5.90 3.40
CA LEU A 161 -9.05 -6.16 4.75
C LEU A 161 -7.97 -5.79 5.77
N GLY A 162 -8.35 -5.08 6.84
CA GLY A 162 -7.55 -5.04 8.07
C GLY A 162 -7.36 -3.68 8.71
N GLU A 163 -6.62 -3.73 9.81
CA GLU A 163 -6.15 -2.59 10.60
C GLU A 163 -4.65 -2.45 10.42
N ILE A 164 -4.17 -1.21 10.41
CA ILE A 164 -2.76 -0.87 10.48
C ILE A 164 -2.35 -0.97 11.95
N LYS A 165 -1.47 -1.91 12.27
CA LYS A 165 -0.94 -2.09 13.62
C LYS A 165 0.58 -2.19 13.61
N PRO A 166 1.27 -1.60 14.60
CA PRO A 166 2.63 -1.96 14.89
C PRO A 166 2.71 -3.43 15.33
N SER A 167 3.88 -4.04 15.15
CA SER A 167 4.16 -5.40 15.61
C SER A 167 4.39 -5.49 17.13
N TRP A 168 4.13 -4.42 17.88
CA TRP A 168 4.33 -4.29 19.31
C TRP A 168 3.16 -3.51 19.93
N LYS A 169 2.94 -3.65 21.24
CA LYS A 169 1.94 -2.88 22.00
C LYS A 169 2.47 -2.35 23.31
#